data_AF-A0A099FCN0-F1
#
_entry.id   AF-A0A099FCN0-F1
#
_cell.length_a   1.000
_cell.length_b   1.000
_cell.length_c   1.000
_cell.angle_alpha   90.00
_cell.angle_beta   90.00
_cell.angle_gamma   90.00
#
_symmetry.space_group_name_H-M   'P 1'
#
loop_
_entity.id
_entity.type
_entity.pdbx_description
1 polymer ?
#
loop_
_entity_poly.entity_id
_entity_poly.type
_entity_poly.pdbx_seq_one_letter_code
_entity_poly.pdbx_strand_id
1 'polypeptide(L)'
;PETDAPAVAEIERLYLDSIAAARRSIYIESQYFAADGIAEAIARRLAEPDGPEVVVVNPAAAQGAIEDAAMHVTRSRLMLALQAADRHGRFRLLSPVSTEGAPIYVHAKLVIADDEILRVGSSNIDRRSMGFDTEADVAVLATTARDRDRIRAIRHERLAEHLGATPEQVEAAGGMIAALDRLNHGPRRLVPIEPREPGLLGRFLSDTRLFDPRYRRSAQSRLGLTGRHVFLAVGAAAALGLIAWRRSARRRR
;
A
#
# COMPACT_ATOMS: atom_id res chain seq x y z
N PRO A 1 -7.85 -8.73 -18.87
CA PRO A 1 -7.39 -9.77 -19.81
C PRO A 1 -8.26 -9.77 -21.06
N GLU A 2 -7.63 -9.80 -22.22
CA GLU A 2 -8.30 -10.22 -23.44
C GLU A 2 -8.80 -11.66 -23.23
N THR A 3 -9.91 -12.05 -23.86
CA THR A 3 -10.61 -13.32 -23.62
C THR A 3 -9.77 -14.57 -23.88
N ASP A 4 -8.61 -14.40 -24.52
CA ASP A 4 -7.88 -15.47 -25.18
C ASP A 4 -6.52 -15.78 -24.52
N ALA A 5 -6.19 -15.13 -23.39
CA ALA A 5 -4.96 -15.40 -22.64
C ALA A 5 -5.20 -15.53 -21.12
N PRO A 6 -4.54 -16.50 -20.44
CA PRO A 6 -4.64 -16.64 -19.00
C PRO A 6 -4.09 -15.40 -18.27
N ALA A 7 -4.61 -15.11 -17.08
CA ALA A 7 -4.10 -14.01 -16.27
C ALA A 7 -2.68 -14.33 -15.78
N VAL A 8 -1.76 -13.40 -16.02
CA VAL A 8 -0.39 -13.45 -15.47
C VAL A 8 -0.36 -12.66 -14.17
N ALA A 9 0.11 -13.28 -13.08
CA ALA A 9 0.17 -12.68 -11.74
C ALA A 9 1.60 -12.75 -11.16
N GLU A 10 2.62 -12.66 -12.02
CA GLU A 10 4.04 -12.78 -11.65
C GLU A 10 4.46 -11.68 -10.66
N ILE A 11 3.88 -10.49 -10.80
CA ILE A 11 4.10 -9.36 -9.88
C ILE A 11 3.64 -9.70 -8.47
N GLU A 12 2.37 -10.11 -8.30
CA GLU A 12 1.82 -10.48 -6.99
C GLU A 12 2.60 -11.65 -6.39
N ARG A 13 2.94 -12.65 -7.21
CA ARG A 13 3.73 -13.81 -6.79
C ARG A 13 5.13 -13.41 -6.30
N LEU A 14 5.83 -12.54 -7.03
CA LEU A 14 7.15 -12.06 -6.63
C LEU A 14 7.11 -11.26 -5.33
N TYR A 15 6.07 -10.44 -5.10
CA TYR A 15 5.88 -9.79 -3.79
C TYR A 15 5.74 -10.82 -2.66
N LEU A 16 4.86 -11.81 -2.84
CA LEU A 16 4.61 -12.85 -1.84
C LEU A 16 5.87 -13.69 -1.55
N ASP A 17 6.59 -14.09 -2.59
CA ASP A 17 7.84 -14.87 -2.47
C ASP A 17 8.93 -14.05 -1.78
N SER A 18 9.04 -12.76 -2.08
CA SER A 18 10.02 -11.86 -1.42
C SER A 18 9.72 -11.68 0.07
N ILE A 19 8.44 -11.50 0.43
CA ILE A 19 8.00 -11.37 1.83
C ILE A 19 8.22 -12.68 2.60
N ALA A 20 7.92 -13.82 1.97
CA ALA A 20 8.13 -15.14 2.56
C ALA A 20 9.62 -15.45 2.80
N ALA A 21 10.50 -14.97 1.91
CA ALA A 21 11.94 -15.17 2.02
C ALA A 21 12.60 -14.24 3.06
N ALA A 22 12.07 -13.04 3.29
CA ALA A 22 12.67 -12.05 4.18
C ALA A 22 12.78 -12.53 5.64
N ARG A 23 13.95 -12.33 6.24
CA ARG A 23 14.32 -12.71 7.61
C ARG A 23 14.68 -11.50 8.48
N ARG A 24 15.26 -10.45 7.89
CA ARG A 24 15.81 -9.30 8.62
C ARG A 24 14.99 -8.03 8.42
N SER A 25 14.69 -7.68 7.18
CA SER A 25 14.08 -6.39 6.85
C SER A 25 13.25 -6.44 5.56
N ILE A 26 12.15 -5.68 5.56
CA ILE A 26 11.34 -5.37 4.39
C ILE A 26 11.12 -3.86 4.38
N TYR A 27 11.74 -3.17 3.43
CA TYR A 27 11.56 -1.74 3.18
C TYR A 27 10.68 -1.53 1.95
N ILE A 28 9.60 -0.76 2.08
CA ILE A 28 8.63 -0.54 1.02
C ILE A 28 8.42 0.96 0.85
N GLU A 29 8.57 1.46 -0.37
CA GLU A 29 8.00 2.76 -0.77
C GLU A 29 6.96 2.50 -1.84
N SER A 30 5.69 2.80 -1.56
CA SER A 30 4.61 2.63 -2.53
C SER A 30 3.64 3.78 -2.46
N GLN A 31 3.03 4.14 -3.59
CA GLN A 31 1.95 5.10 -3.64
C GLN A 31 0.69 4.55 -2.95
N TYR A 32 0.40 3.26 -3.09
CA TYR A 32 -0.76 2.63 -2.47
C TYR A 32 -0.39 1.38 -1.68
N PHE A 33 -1.09 1.19 -0.56
CA PHE A 33 -0.95 0.03 0.31
C PHE A 33 -2.36 -0.48 0.70
N ALA A 34 -2.94 -1.28 -0.19
CA ALA A 34 -4.34 -1.71 -0.20
C ALA A 34 -4.52 -3.11 -0.82
N ALA A 35 -3.52 -4.00 -0.72
CA ALA A 35 -3.61 -5.39 -1.17
C ALA A 35 -3.64 -6.36 0.03
N ASP A 36 -4.78 -7.04 0.22
CA ASP A 36 -5.01 -7.92 1.37
C ASP A 36 -4.00 -9.07 1.46
N GLY A 37 -3.75 -9.78 0.35
CA GLY A 37 -2.82 -10.91 0.34
C GLY A 37 -1.39 -10.52 0.69
N ILE A 38 -0.95 -9.33 0.28
CA ILE A 38 0.37 -8.79 0.64
C ILE A 38 0.42 -8.44 2.13
N ALA A 39 -0.61 -7.77 2.65
CA ALA A 39 -0.69 -7.45 4.08
C ALA A 39 -0.78 -8.71 4.96
N GLU A 40 -1.53 -9.73 4.54
CA GLU A 40 -1.62 -11.02 5.24
C GLU A 40 -0.27 -11.75 5.25
N ALA A 41 0.49 -11.71 4.15
CA ALA A 41 1.84 -12.26 4.11
C ALA A 41 2.78 -11.53 5.08
N ILE A 42 2.74 -10.19 5.11
CA ILE A 42 3.52 -9.38 6.07
C ILE A 42 3.10 -9.68 7.51
N ALA A 43 1.79 -9.77 7.80
CA ALA A 43 1.27 -10.05 9.13
C ALA A 43 1.79 -11.39 9.68
N ARG A 44 1.85 -12.42 8.82
CA ARG A 44 2.44 -13.72 9.20
C ARG A 44 3.90 -13.59 9.60
N ARG A 45 4.71 -12.87 8.80
CA ARG A 45 6.13 -12.63 9.10
C ARG A 45 6.32 -11.83 10.39
N LEU A 46 5.50 -10.79 10.63
CA LEU A 46 5.58 -9.95 11.83
C LEU A 46 5.27 -10.72 13.13
N ALA A 47 4.39 -11.72 13.05
CA ALA A 47 3.99 -12.54 14.20
C ALA A 47 5.05 -13.58 14.62
N GLU A 48 6.05 -13.85 13.79
CA GLU A 48 7.12 -14.80 14.10
C GLU A 48 8.15 -14.19 15.07
N PRO A 49 8.67 -14.92 16.07
CA PRO A 49 9.62 -14.35 17.05
C PRO A 49 10.84 -13.66 16.42
N ASP A 50 11.40 -14.25 15.36
CA ASP A 50 12.56 -13.80 14.60
C ASP A 50 12.19 -13.21 13.21
N GLY A 51 10.95 -12.75 13.07
CA GLY A 51 10.47 -12.04 11.88
C GLY A 51 11.24 -10.73 11.55
N PRO A 52 11.10 -10.24 10.30
CA PRO A 52 11.80 -9.05 9.84
C PRO A 52 11.22 -7.75 10.42
N GLU A 53 12.03 -6.69 10.42
CA GLU A 53 11.54 -5.31 10.50
C GLU A 53 10.78 -4.96 9.22
N VAL A 54 9.64 -4.28 9.33
CA VAL A 54 8.83 -3.89 8.17
C VAL A 54 8.54 -2.39 8.24
N VAL A 55 9.14 -1.64 7.31
CA VAL A 55 8.94 -0.19 7.19
C VAL A 55 8.29 0.10 5.85
N VAL A 56 7.11 0.71 5.89
CA VAL A 56 6.35 1.14 4.72
C VAL A 56 6.27 2.65 4.70
N VAL A 57 6.71 3.25 3.61
CA VAL A 57 6.60 4.69 3.31
C VAL A 57 5.51 4.86 2.26
N ASN A 58 4.46 5.59 2.61
CA ASN A 58 3.24 5.77 1.81
C ASN A 58 2.82 7.26 1.88
N PRO A 59 2.15 7.85 0.88
CA PRO A 59 1.76 9.25 0.98
C PRO A 59 0.68 9.44 2.04
N ALA A 60 0.67 10.60 2.70
CA ALA A 60 -0.34 10.94 3.71
C ALA A 60 -1.78 10.82 3.15
N ALA A 61 -1.98 11.31 1.92
CA ALA A 61 -3.26 11.28 1.19
C ALA A 61 -3.06 10.84 -0.27
N ALA A 62 -4.12 10.35 -0.92
CA ALA A 62 -4.11 9.99 -2.33
C ALA A 62 -4.43 11.18 -3.24
N GLN A 63 -4.10 11.06 -4.53
CA GLN A 63 -4.32 12.10 -5.52
C GLN A 63 -5.75 12.03 -6.08
N GLY A 64 -6.74 12.47 -5.29
CA GLY A 64 -8.13 12.66 -5.74
C GLY A 64 -9.19 12.08 -4.79
N ALA A 65 -10.25 12.85 -4.50
CA ALA A 65 -11.16 12.60 -3.38
C ALA A 65 -11.90 11.24 -3.37
N ILE A 66 -12.25 10.68 -4.52
CA ILE A 66 -12.99 9.39 -4.60
C ILE A 66 -12.03 8.20 -4.42
N GLU A 67 -10.86 8.26 -5.05
CA GLU A 67 -9.82 7.26 -4.89
C GLU A 67 -9.33 7.27 -3.43
N ASP A 68 -9.15 8.47 -2.86
CA ASP A 68 -8.83 8.71 -1.46
C ASP A 68 -9.82 8.01 -0.51
N ALA A 69 -11.12 8.15 -0.76
CA ALA A 69 -12.16 7.58 0.08
C ALA A 69 -12.22 6.04 0.07
N ALA A 70 -11.91 5.37 -1.04
CA ALA A 70 -11.95 3.89 -1.10
C ALA A 70 -10.63 3.27 -0.63
N MET A 71 -9.50 3.87 -0.99
CA MET A 71 -8.18 3.35 -0.67
C MET A 71 -7.79 3.58 0.79
N HIS A 72 -8.16 4.73 1.39
CA HIS A 72 -7.85 4.98 2.79
C HIS A 72 -8.56 4.04 3.76
N VAL A 73 -9.76 3.58 3.41
CA VAL A 73 -10.48 2.60 4.23
C VAL A 73 -9.76 1.27 4.22
N THR A 74 -9.37 0.81 3.03
CA THR A 74 -8.63 -0.45 2.88
C THR A 74 -7.27 -0.33 3.58
N ARG A 75 -6.51 0.75 3.33
CA ARG A 75 -5.21 1.01 3.98
C ARG A 75 -5.33 1.05 5.50
N SER A 76 -6.29 1.79 6.05
CA SER A 76 -6.47 1.92 7.51
C SER A 76 -6.79 0.56 8.13
N ARG A 77 -7.66 -0.24 7.49
CA ARG A 77 -7.96 -1.60 7.94
C ARG A 77 -6.72 -2.49 7.94
N LEU A 78 -5.94 -2.47 6.85
CA LEU A 78 -4.72 -3.27 6.74
C LEU A 78 -3.65 -2.82 7.75
N MET A 79 -3.49 -1.51 7.94
CA MET A 79 -2.58 -0.97 8.95
C MET A 79 -2.94 -1.44 10.36
N LEU A 80 -4.22 -1.36 10.74
CA LEU A 80 -4.70 -1.84 12.05
C LEU A 80 -4.46 -3.35 12.21
N ALA A 81 -4.68 -4.14 11.16
CA ALA A 81 -4.42 -5.57 11.18
C ALA A 81 -2.92 -5.89 11.35
N LEU A 82 -2.05 -5.14 10.66
CA LEU A 82 -0.60 -5.30 10.77
C LEU A 82 -0.09 -4.87 12.15
N GLN A 83 -0.58 -3.75 12.68
CA GLN A 83 -0.27 -3.29 14.05
C GLN A 83 -0.71 -4.33 15.09
N ALA A 84 -1.87 -4.97 14.91
CA ALA A 84 -2.34 -6.02 15.82
C ALA A 84 -1.52 -7.32 15.70
N ALA A 85 -0.95 -7.61 14.53
CA ALA A 85 -0.09 -8.78 14.30
C ALA A 85 1.34 -8.58 14.83
N ASP A 86 1.82 -7.34 14.86
CA ASP A 86 3.17 -6.98 15.29
C ASP A 86 3.32 -6.99 16.82
N ARG A 87 3.54 -8.18 17.37
CA ARG A 87 3.79 -8.38 18.81
C ARG A 87 5.16 -7.90 19.28
N HIS A 88 6.04 -7.56 18.34
CA HIS A 88 7.46 -7.33 18.57
C HIS A 88 7.89 -5.88 18.27
N GLY A 89 6.97 -5.00 17.87
CA GLY A 89 7.24 -3.57 17.62
C GLY A 89 8.07 -3.29 16.37
N ARG A 90 8.03 -4.21 15.39
CA ARG A 90 8.84 -4.20 14.16
C ARG A 90 8.16 -3.56 12.95
N PHE A 91 6.91 -3.14 13.05
CA PHE A 91 6.16 -2.53 11.94
C PHE A 91 6.07 -1.01 12.06
N ARG A 92 6.27 -0.30 10.94
CA ARG A 92 6.01 1.14 10.79
C ARG A 92 5.34 1.42 9.44
N LEU A 93 4.26 2.19 9.45
CA LEU A 93 3.65 2.80 8.25
C LEU A 93 3.72 4.33 8.40
N LEU A 94 4.52 4.97 7.55
CA LEU A 94 4.92 6.36 7.72
C LEU A 94 4.73 7.16 6.41
N SER A 95 4.65 8.48 6.53
CA SER A 95 4.63 9.43 5.41
C SER A 95 5.77 10.45 5.58
N PRO A 96 6.48 10.82 4.49
CA PRO A 96 7.51 11.84 4.57
C PRO A 96 6.93 13.26 4.63
N VAL A 97 7.61 14.14 5.36
CA VAL A 97 7.34 15.58 5.40
C VAL A 97 8.60 16.40 5.07
N SER A 98 8.42 17.52 4.37
CA SER A 98 9.51 18.46 4.07
C SER A 98 10.01 19.15 5.33
N THR A 99 11.11 19.89 5.20
CA THR A 99 11.62 20.74 6.28
C THR A 99 10.62 21.81 6.73
N GLU A 100 9.66 22.20 5.88
CA GLU A 100 8.57 23.12 6.24
C GLU A 100 7.33 22.40 6.81
N GLY A 101 7.38 21.07 6.98
CA GLY A 101 6.27 20.27 7.46
C GLY A 101 5.21 19.93 6.39
N ALA A 102 5.47 20.23 5.12
CA ALA A 102 4.55 19.89 4.03
C ALA A 102 4.66 18.39 3.69
N PRO A 103 3.54 17.66 3.48
CA PRO A 103 3.59 16.27 3.05
C PRO A 103 4.32 16.12 1.71
N ILE A 104 5.24 15.16 1.64
CA ILE A 104 5.90 14.79 0.38
C ILE A 104 5.13 13.63 -0.23
N TYR A 105 4.70 13.79 -1.47
CA TYR A 105 3.93 12.76 -2.16
C TYR A 105 4.84 11.62 -2.63
N VAL A 106 4.55 10.41 -2.16
CA VAL A 106 5.31 9.20 -2.49
C VAL A 106 4.66 8.55 -3.72
N HIS A 107 5.35 8.65 -4.86
CA HIS A 107 4.94 7.97 -6.10
C HIS A 107 5.82 6.76 -6.44
N ALA A 108 6.78 6.42 -5.59
CA ALA A 108 7.64 5.26 -5.75
C ALA A 108 6.83 3.94 -5.75
N LYS A 109 7.42 2.89 -6.33
CA LYS A 109 7.02 1.49 -6.21
C LYS A 109 8.28 0.66 -6.07
N LEU A 110 8.86 0.73 -4.87
CA LEU A 110 10.14 0.13 -4.53
C LEU A 110 9.95 -0.81 -3.34
N VAL A 111 10.55 -2.00 -3.43
CA VAL A 111 10.66 -2.93 -2.31
C VAL A 111 12.09 -3.44 -2.21
N ILE A 112 12.61 -3.44 -0.98
CA ILE A 112 13.88 -4.08 -0.64
C ILE A 112 13.61 -5.11 0.46
N ALA A 113 14.01 -6.35 0.24
CA ALA A 113 13.94 -7.41 1.24
C ALA A 113 15.35 -7.92 1.55
N ASP A 114 15.75 -7.85 2.83
CA ASP A 114 17.01 -8.36 3.37
C ASP A 114 18.31 -7.88 2.72
N ASP A 115 18.25 -6.80 1.93
CA ASP A 115 19.30 -6.40 0.99
C ASP A 115 19.63 -7.49 -0.07
N GLU A 116 18.79 -8.51 -0.21
CA GLU A 116 18.94 -9.64 -1.13
C GLU A 116 18.08 -9.48 -2.39
N ILE A 117 16.95 -8.77 -2.26
CA ILE A 117 16.04 -8.47 -3.36
C ILE A 117 15.81 -6.96 -3.38
N LEU A 118 16.00 -6.35 -4.54
CA LEU A 118 15.53 -5.00 -4.85
C LEU A 118 14.54 -5.09 -6.00
N ARG A 119 13.33 -4.58 -5.80
CA ARG A 119 12.30 -4.45 -6.81
C ARG A 119 11.99 -2.98 -7.05
N VAL A 120 11.90 -2.60 -8.33
CA VAL A 120 11.44 -1.27 -8.77
C VAL A 120 10.54 -1.45 -9.98
N GLY A 121 9.43 -0.74 -10.03
CA GLY A 121 8.54 -0.80 -11.19
C GLY A 121 7.41 0.21 -11.18
N SER A 122 6.32 -0.14 -11.88
CA SER A 122 5.10 0.67 -11.93
C SER A 122 4.02 0.16 -10.97
N SER A 123 4.07 -1.11 -10.55
CA SER A 123 2.99 -1.72 -9.75
C SER A 123 2.90 -1.22 -8.32
N ASN A 124 1.72 -0.73 -7.96
CA ASN A 124 1.40 -0.38 -6.57
C ASN A 124 1.02 -1.62 -5.77
N ILE A 125 1.04 -1.53 -4.43
CA ILE A 125 0.50 -2.59 -3.57
C ILE A 125 -1.01 -2.40 -3.44
N ASP A 126 -1.76 -2.67 -4.51
CA ASP A 126 -3.23 -2.62 -4.51
C ASP A 126 -3.85 -3.72 -5.39
N ARG A 127 -5.18 -3.86 -5.36
CA ARG A 127 -5.86 -4.91 -6.14
C ARG A 127 -5.83 -4.68 -7.66
N ARG A 128 -5.55 -3.44 -8.11
CA ARG A 128 -5.52 -3.11 -9.54
C ARG A 128 -4.19 -3.53 -10.15
N SER A 129 -3.07 -3.11 -9.58
CA SER A 129 -1.74 -3.48 -10.04
C SER A 129 -1.45 -4.98 -9.86
N MET A 130 -2.11 -5.66 -8.91
CA MET A 130 -1.95 -7.11 -8.72
C MET A 130 -2.75 -7.97 -9.71
N GLY A 131 -3.66 -7.41 -10.53
CA GLY A 131 -4.48 -8.30 -11.38
C GLY A 131 -5.33 -7.65 -12.47
N PHE A 132 -5.18 -6.35 -12.72
CA PHE A 132 -6.00 -5.61 -13.69
C PHE A 132 -5.21 -4.65 -14.56
N ASP A 133 -4.47 -3.73 -13.95
CA ASP A 133 -3.67 -2.76 -14.70
C ASP A 133 -2.46 -3.46 -15.33
N THR A 134 -2.02 -2.95 -16.48
CA THR A 134 -0.79 -3.41 -17.12
C THR A 134 0.38 -2.76 -16.39
N GLU A 135 1.27 -3.58 -15.84
CA GLU A 135 2.38 -3.14 -15.01
C GLU A 135 3.68 -3.76 -15.50
N ALA A 136 4.80 -3.09 -15.20
CA ALA A 136 6.14 -3.60 -15.48
C ALA A 136 7.05 -3.33 -14.29
N ASP A 137 7.72 -4.40 -13.85
CA ASP A 137 8.62 -4.35 -12.71
C ASP A 137 9.92 -5.09 -13.04
N VAL A 138 11.01 -4.57 -12.48
CA VAL A 138 12.35 -5.18 -12.53
C VAL A 138 12.75 -5.57 -11.12
N ALA A 139 13.25 -6.78 -10.97
CA ALA A 139 13.83 -7.26 -9.72
C ALA A 139 15.29 -7.64 -9.91
N VAL A 140 16.13 -7.20 -8.97
CA VAL A 140 17.54 -7.55 -8.87
C VAL A 140 17.70 -8.46 -7.66
N LEU A 141 18.22 -9.66 -7.92
CA LEU A 141 18.58 -10.63 -6.88
C LEU A 141 20.08 -10.55 -6.63
N ALA A 142 20.47 -10.38 -5.38
CA ALA A 142 21.87 -10.36 -5.00
C ALA A 142 22.46 -11.77 -5.08
N THR A 143 23.52 -11.93 -5.89
CA THR A 143 24.24 -13.22 -6.00
C THR A 143 25.60 -13.17 -5.29
N THR A 144 26.09 -11.96 -5.02
CA THR A 144 27.37 -11.73 -4.34
C THR A 144 27.20 -10.82 -3.12
N ALA A 145 28.22 -10.80 -2.25
CA ALA A 145 28.25 -9.84 -1.14
C ALA A 145 28.21 -8.38 -1.63
N ARG A 146 28.91 -8.09 -2.74
CA ARG A 146 28.93 -6.76 -3.36
C ARG A 146 27.53 -6.32 -3.83
N ASP A 147 26.71 -7.24 -4.35
CA ASP A 147 25.34 -6.93 -4.73
C ASP A 147 24.49 -6.57 -3.51
N ARG A 148 24.64 -7.34 -2.43
CA ARG A 148 23.96 -7.05 -1.16
C ARG A 148 24.37 -5.69 -0.61
N ASP A 149 25.65 -5.36 -0.65
CA ASP A 149 26.15 -4.06 -0.18
C ASP A 149 25.59 -2.90 -1.00
N ARG A 150 25.42 -3.07 -2.33
CA ARG A 150 24.78 -2.07 -3.19
C ARG A 150 23.30 -1.88 -2.88
N ILE A 151 22.55 -2.98 -2.69
CA ILE A 151 21.13 -2.90 -2.34
C ILE A 151 20.96 -2.26 -0.96
N ARG A 152 21.83 -2.62 0.00
CA ARG A 152 21.89 -1.99 1.32
C ARG A 152 22.15 -0.49 1.23
N ALA A 153 23.11 -0.07 0.42
CA ALA A 153 23.42 1.34 0.20
C ALA A 153 22.19 2.10 -0.32
N ILE A 154 21.45 1.53 -1.29
CA ILE A 154 20.20 2.14 -1.77
C ILE A 154 19.19 2.30 -0.63
N ARG A 155 18.98 1.27 0.20
CA ARG A 155 18.07 1.37 1.36
C ARG A 155 18.52 2.45 2.34
N HIS A 156 19.82 2.52 2.64
CA HIS A 156 20.37 3.53 3.53
C HIS A 156 20.23 4.95 2.96
N GLU A 157 20.49 5.14 1.66
CA GLU A 157 20.29 6.43 0.98
C GLU A 157 18.83 6.88 1.03
N ARG A 158 17.87 5.98 0.79
CA ARG A 158 16.44 6.31 0.87
C ARG A 158 16.03 6.72 2.29
N LEU A 159 16.41 5.92 3.29
CA LEU A 159 16.12 6.25 4.70
C LEU A 159 16.80 7.55 5.13
N ALA A 160 18.08 7.72 4.81
CA ALA A 160 18.85 8.92 5.13
C ALA A 160 18.20 10.16 4.52
N GLU A 161 17.76 10.07 3.26
CA GLU A 161 17.03 11.15 2.61
C GLU A 161 15.77 11.53 3.41
N HIS A 162 14.91 10.57 3.74
CA HIS A 162 13.66 10.85 4.49
C HIS A 162 13.91 11.39 5.90
N LEU A 163 15.03 11.03 6.51
CA LEU A 163 15.40 11.40 7.88
C LEU A 163 16.22 12.68 7.96
N GLY A 164 16.63 13.26 6.83
CA GLY A 164 17.57 14.39 6.81
C GLY A 164 18.93 14.03 7.43
N ALA A 165 19.36 12.78 7.28
CA ALA A 165 20.58 12.20 7.83
C ALA A 165 21.54 11.76 6.71
N THR A 166 22.69 11.19 7.07
CA THR A 166 23.60 10.53 6.11
C THR A 166 23.43 9.00 6.12
N PRO A 167 23.78 8.30 5.03
CA PRO A 167 23.74 6.83 4.99
C PRO A 167 24.58 6.17 6.09
N GLU A 168 25.71 6.76 6.48
CA GLU A 168 26.59 6.27 7.55
C GLU A 168 25.93 6.34 8.92
N GLN A 169 25.13 7.40 9.17
CA GLN A 169 24.35 7.51 10.40
C GLN A 169 23.26 6.44 10.48
N VAL A 170 22.60 6.15 9.34
CA VAL A 170 21.60 5.07 9.24
C VAL A 170 22.24 3.70 9.46
N GLU A 171 23.42 3.45 8.88
CA GLU A 171 24.17 2.21 9.10
C GLU A 171 24.57 2.04 10.56
N ALA A 172 25.12 3.08 11.18
CA ALA A 172 25.53 3.07 12.60
C ALA A 172 24.35 2.85 13.57
N ALA A 173 23.11 3.07 13.13
CA ALA A 173 21.93 2.80 13.94
C ALA A 173 21.67 1.30 14.16
N GLY A 174 22.12 0.43 13.24
CA GLY A 174 22.05 -1.03 13.39
C GLY A 174 20.70 -1.67 13.03
N GLY A 175 19.80 -0.96 12.36
CA GLY A 175 18.48 -1.45 11.92
C GLY A 175 17.62 -0.31 11.39
N MET A 176 16.55 -0.63 10.64
CA MET A 176 15.65 0.41 10.13
C MET A 176 14.85 1.04 11.27
N ILE A 177 14.32 0.23 12.19
CA ILE A 177 13.57 0.75 13.34
C ILE A 177 14.49 1.55 14.26
N ALA A 178 15.69 1.04 14.54
CA ALA A 178 16.67 1.78 15.33
C ALA A 178 17.10 3.10 14.67
N ALA A 179 17.23 3.15 13.33
CA ALA A 179 17.49 4.38 12.60
C ALA A 179 16.35 5.39 12.74
N LEU A 180 15.10 4.94 12.59
CA LEU A 180 13.92 5.78 12.82
C LEU A 180 13.92 6.33 14.24
N ASP A 181 14.09 5.50 15.26
CA ASP A 181 14.01 5.92 16.65
C ASP A 181 15.12 6.91 17.03
N ARG A 182 16.32 6.80 16.43
CA ARG A 182 17.47 7.65 16.75
C ARG A 182 17.55 8.93 15.91
N LEU A 183 17.12 8.90 14.65
CA LEU A 183 17.41 9.96 13.68
C LEU A 183 16.16 10.77 13.27
N ASN A 184 14.95 10.26 13.50
CA ASN A 184 13.71 10.84 12.99
C ASN A 184 13.16 12.03 13.80
N HIS A 185 14.05 12.91 14.27
CA HIS A 185 13.71 14.05 15.14
C HIS A 185 13.90 15.41 14.46
N GLY A 186 14.38 15.41 13.21
CA GLY A 186 14.65 16.60 12.43
C GLY A 186 13.39 17.26 11.82
N PRO A 187 13.56 18.45 11.19
CA PRO A 187 12.48 19.13 10.50
C PRO A 187 11.97 18.30 9.30
N ARG A 188 12.89 17.70 8.53
CA ARG A 188 12.58 16.65 7.55
C ARG A 188 12.53 15.31 8.27
N ARG A 189 11.41 14.61 8.16
CA ARG A 189 11.17 13.37 8.92
C ARG A 189 10.07 12.52 8.29
N LEU A 190 9.92 11.32 8.82
CA LEU A 190 8.79 10.43 8.57
C LEU A 190 7.79 10.56 9.72
N VAL A 191 6.52 10.79 9.42
CA VAL A 191 5.44 10.86 10.42
C VAL A 191 4.53 9.63 10.33
N PRO A 192 4.05 9.09 11.45
CA PRO A 192 3.06 8.01 11.42
C PRO A 192 1.80 8.39 10.62
N ILE A 193 1.29 7.45 9.83
CA ILE A 193 -0.01 7.60 9.19
C ILE A 193 -1.09 7.21 10.19
N GLU A 194 -2.00 8.14 10.48
CA GLU A 194 -3.13 7.87 11.35
C GLU A 194 -4.25 7.10 10.61
N PRO A 195 -4.85 6.08 11.24
CA PRO A 195 -5.97 5.37 10.66
C PRO A 195 -7.17 6.32 10.56
N ARG A 196 -7.84 6.34 9.40
CA ARG A 196 -9.06 7.11 9.20
C ARG A 196 -10.27 6.21 9.37
N GLU A 197 -11.24 6.65 10.16
CA GLU A 197 -12.52 5.95 10.22
C GLU A 197 -13.22 6.02 8.87
N PRO A 198 -13.67 4.87 8.34
CA PRO A 198 -14.46 4.87 7.12
C PRO A 198 -15.84 5.47 7.40
N GLY A 199 -16.13 6.62 6.79
CA GLY A 199 -17.51 7.10 6.66
C GLY A 199 -18.40 6.09 5.91
N LEU A 200 -19.72 6.24 5.98
CA LEU A 200 -20.70 5.28 5.43
C LEU A 200 -20.44 4.91 3.96
N LEU A 201 -20.10 5.91 3.12
CA LEU A 201 -19.77 5.71 1.72
C LEU A 201 -18.47 4.91 1.53
N GLY A 202 -17.45 5.16 2.34
CA GLY A 202 -16.17 4.45 2.30
C GLY A 202 -16.30 2.99 2.71
N ARG A 203 -17.11 2.69 3.74
CA ARG A 203 -17.46 1.30 4.12
C ARG A 203 -18.17 0.59 2.97
N PHE A 204 -19.22 1.21 2.42
CA PHE A 204 -19.96 0.63 1.29
C PHE A 204 -19.07 0.36 0.08
N LEU A 205 -18.20 1.29 -0.34
CA LEU A 205 -17.30 1.09 -1.48
C LEU A 205 -16.23 0.02 -1.24
N SER A 206 -15.73 -0.10 0.00
CA SER A 206 -14.78 -1.15 0.39
C SER A 206 -15.45 -2.52 0.43
N ASP A 207 -16.60 -2.62 1.10
CA ASP A 207 -17.35 -3.87 1.31
C ASP A 207 -17.91 -4.43 0.01
N THR A 208 -18.39 -3.56 -0.90
CA THR A 208 -18.90 -3.98 -2.20
C THR A 208 -17.81 -4.45 -3.17
N ARG A 209 -16.52 -4.27 -2.82
CA ARG A 209 -15.38 -4.62 -3.69
C ARG A 209 -15.55 -4.07 -5.11
N LEU A 210 -16.23 -2.93 -5.26
CA LEU A 210 -16.68 -2.40 -6.55
C LEU A 210 -15.49 -2.08 -7.49
N PHE A 211 -14.36 -1.74 -6.88
CA PHE A 211 -13.09 -1.47 -7.55
C PHE A 211 -12.12 -2.66 -7.55
N ASP A 212 -12.52 -3.84 -7.03
CA ASP A 212 -11.76 -5.09 -7.14
C ASP A 212 -12.07 -5.77 -8.49
N PRO A 213 -11.14 -5.75 -9.45
CA PRO A 213 -11.41 -6.29 -10.77
C PRO A 213 -11.43 -7.83 -10.78
N ARG A 214 -10.86 -8.49 -9.76
CA ARG A 214 -10.97 -9.96 -9.58
C ARG A 214 -12.40 -10.33 -9.15
N TYR A 215 -13.04 -9.50 -8.33
CA TYR A 215 -14.45 -9.65 -7.99
C TYR A 215 -15.37 -9.46 -9.22
N ARG A 216 -15.05 -8.50 -10.10
CA ARG A 216 -15.78 -8.31 -11.39
C ARG A 216 -15.77 -9.56 -12.26
N ARG A 217 -14.64 -10.26 -12.38
CA ARG A 217 -14.57 -11.52 -13.15
C ARG A 217 -15.39 -12.65 -12.50
N SER A 218 -15.45 -12.72 -11.17
CA SER A 218 -16.26 -13.73 -10.46
C SER A 218 -17.77 -13.44 -10.51
N ALA A 219 -18.17 -12.17 -10.53
CA ALA A 219 -19.57 -11.75 -10.63
C ALA A 219 -20.08 -11.84 -12.07
N GLN A 220 -19.25 -11.50 -13.06
CA GLN A 220 -19.57 -11.68 -14.48
C GLN A 220 -19.76 -13.15 -14.85
N SER A 221 -18.99 -14.07 -14.25
CA SER A 221 -19.13 -15.52 -14.48
C SER A 221 -20.30 -16.17 -13.75
N ARG A 222 -20.85 -15.55 -12.69
CA ARG A 222 -21.97 -16.12 -11.90
C ARG A 222 -23.35 -15.49 -12.16
N LEU A 223 -23.42 -14.22 -12.56
CA LEU A 223 -24.69 -13.46 -12.58
C LEU A 223 -24.96 -12.72 -13.91
N GLY A 224 -24.04 -12.72 -14.88
CA GLY A 224 -24.20 -11.99 -16.15
C GLY A 224 -24.22 -10.44 -16.02
N LEU A 225 -24.07 -9.91 -14.80
CA LEU A 225 -24.06 -8.49 -14.53
C LEU A 225 -22.65 -7.92 -14.68
N THR A 226 -22.41 -7.18 -15.77
CA THR A 226 -21.18 -6.40 -15.95
C THR A 226 -21.15 -5.12 -15.11
N GLY A 227 -19.96 -4.54 -14.91
CA GLY A 227 -19.77 -3.32 -14.11
C GLY A 227 -20.58 -2.11 -14.58
N ARG A 228 -20.99 -2.06 -15.86
CA ARG A 228 -21.89 -1.03 -16.39
C ARG A 228 -23.28 -1.07 -15.72
N HIS A 229 -23.78 -2.26 -15.37
CA HIS A 229 -25.09 -2.40 -14.75
C HIS A 229 -25.07 -1.91 -13.30
N VAL A 230 -23.98 -2.16 -12.57
CA VAL A 230 -23.82 -1.66 -11.21
C VAL A 230 -23.64 -0.14 -11.22
N PHE A 231 -22.84 0.39 -12.14
CA PHE A 231 -22.68 1.84 -12.30
C PHE A 231 -23.99 2.54 -12.69
N LEU A 232 -24.76 1.96 -13.61
CA LEU A 232 -26.10 2.44 -13.98
C LEU A 232 -27.08 2.33 -12.80
N ALA A 233 -27.03 1.25 -12.01
CA ALA A 233 -27.90 1.06 -10.85
C ALA A 233 -27.60 2.08 -9.75
N VAL A 234 -26.32 2.34 -9.46
CA VAL A 234 -25.89 3.37 -8.50
C VAL A 234 -26.28 4.77 -8.99
N GLY A 235 -26.07 5.06 -10.28
CA GLY A 235 -26.50 6.33 -10.88
C GLY A 235 -28.01 6.53 -10.83
N ALA A 236 -28.80 5.49 -11.12
CA ALA A 236 -30.25 5.51 -11.03
C ALA A 236 -30.73 5.71 -9.57
N ALA A 237 -30.12 5.04 -8.60
CA ALA A 237 -30.43 5.21 -7.19
C ALA A 237 -30.14 6.64 -6.70
N ALA A 238 -29.00 7.23 -7.11
CA ALA A 238 -28.66 8.61 -6.79
C ALA A 238 -29.65 9.60 -7.41
N ALA A 239 -30.05 9.39 -8.67
CA ALA A 239 -31.05 10.21 -9.34
C ALA A 239 -32.42 10.11 -8.65
N LEU A 240 -32.85 8.90 -8.28
CA LEU A 240 -34.09 8.68 -7.54
C LEU A 240 -34.06 9.35 -6.15
N GLY A 241 -32.93 9.27 -5.45
CA GLY A 241 -32.71 9.97 -4.18
C GLY A 241 -32.83 11.48 -4.32
N LEU A 242 -32.23 12.05 -5.36
CA LEU A 242 -32.32 13.49 -5.66
C LEU A 242 -33.76 13.92 -6.00
N ILE A 243 -34.50 13.10 -6.76
CA ILE A 243 -35.90 13.34 -7.11
C ILE A 243 -36.79 13.27 -5.85
N ALA A 244 -36.59 12.26 -5.00
CA ALA A 244 -37.31 12.11 -3.74
C ALA A 244 -37.06 13.29 -2.80
N TRP A 245 -35.80 13.72 -2.67
CA TRP A 245 -35.41 14.88 -1.87
C TRP A 245 -36.04 16.18 -2.38
N ARG A 246 -36.00 16.43 -3.71
CA ARG A 246 -36.66 17.59 -4.32
C ARG A 246 -38.17 17.58 -4.11
N ARG A 247 -38.82 16.40 -4.16
CA ARG A 247 -40.26 16.26 -3.89
C ARG A 247 -40.60 16.48 -2.43
N SER A 248 -39.79 15.99 -1.48
CA SER A 248 -39.99 16.24 -0.05
C SER A 248 -39.74 17.71 0.32
N ALA A 249 -38.75 18.36 -0.30
CA ALA A 249 -38.46 19.77 -0.07
C ALA A 249 -39.58 20.70 -0.58
N ARG A 250 -40.26 20.34 -1.67
CA ARG A 250 -41.42 21.08 -2.18
C ARG A 250 -42.70 20.87 -1.37
N ARG A 251 -42.85 19.76 -0.66
CA ARG A 251 -44.00 19.49 0.24
C ARG A 251 -43.88 20.14 1.62
N ARG A 252 -42.70 20.66 1.96
CA ARG A 252 -42.42 21.37 3.22
C ARG A 252 -42.46 22.91 3.07
N ARG A 253 -42.83 23.41 1.89
CA ARG A 253 -43.21 24.80 1.61
C ARG A 253 -44.70 24.83 1.36
#